data_AF-A0A7J8RX43-F1
#
_entry.id   AF-A0A7J8RX43-F1
#
_cell.length_a   1.000
_cell.length_b   1.000
_cell.length_c   1.000
_cell.angle_alpha   90.00
_cell.angle_beta   90.00
_cell.angle_gamma   90.00
#
_symmetry.space_group_name_H-M   'P 1'
#
loop_
_entity.id
_entity.type
_entity.pdbx_description
1 polymer ?
#
loop_
_entity_poly.entity_id
_entity_poly.type
_entity_poly.pdbx_seq_one_letter_code
_entity_poly.pdbx_strand_id
1 'polypeptide(L)'
;GSGKPDPAIEPGFREKLDKLCPLGGDENVTGDLDATPKLFDNQYFKDLVAGRGFLNSDQTLFTFPQTREYVKLFSKDENEFFKAFVEGMLKMGELQSGKGGEIRTNCRVVNSQALDV
;
A
#
# COMPACT_ATOMS: atom_id res chain seq x y z
N GLY A 1 -10.22 18.73 -14.33
CA GLY A 1 -10.70 18.18 -13.04
C GLY A 1 -12.11 18.68 -12.77
N SER A 2 -12.87 17.99 -11.93
CA SER A 2 -14.25 18.37 -11.56
C SER A 2 -14.35 19.63 -10.68
N GLY A 3 -13.22 20.13 -10.17
CA GLY A 3 -13.17 21.25 -9.23
C GLY A 3 -13.69 20.91 -7.83
N LYS A 4 -13.95 19.63 -7.54
CA LYS A 4 -14.47 19.14 -6.26
C LYS A 4 -13.53 18.06 -5.70
N PRO A 5 -13.45 17.91 -4.36
CA PRO A 5 -12.77 16.78 -3.74
C PRO A 5 -13.31 15.44 -4.23
N ASP A 6 -12.50 14.38 -4.11
CA ASP A 6 -12.92 13.01 -4.41
C ASP A 6 -14.14 12.65 -3.55
N PRO A 7 -15.30 12.28 -4.14
CA PRO A 7 -16.49 11.96 -3.35
C PRO A 7 -16.37 10.67 -2.53
N ALA A 8 -15.34 9.85 -2.76
CA ALA A 8 -15.10 8.62 -2.01
C ALA A 8 -14.39 8.86 -0.66
N ILE A 9 -13.83 10.06 -0.44
CA ILE A 9 -13.14 10.38 0.81
C ILE A 9 -14.14 10.77 1.90
N GLU A 10 -13.96 10.23 3.09
CA GLU A 10 -14.75 10.61 4.26
C GLU A 10 -14.47 12.08 4.63
N PRO A 11 -15.50 12.94 4.78
CA PRO A 11 -15.30 14.39 4.97
C PRO A 11 -14.43 14.77 6.17
N GLY A 12 -14.54 14.07 7.31
CA GLY A 12 -13.71 14.32 8.48
C GLY A 12 -12.25 13.94 8.25
N PHE A 13 -12.00 12.83 7.56
CA PHE A 13 -10.66 12.44 7.13
C PHE A 13 -10.08 13.45 6.14
N ARG A 14 -10.90 13.94 5.20
CA ARG A 14 -10.50 15.01 4.28
C ARG A 14 -10.06 16.27 5.01
N GLU A 15 -10.82 16.72 6.01
CA GLU A 15 -10.45 17.91 6.79
C GLU A 15 -9.09 17.74 7.49
N LYS A 16 -8.78 16.53 7.98
CA LYS A 16 -7.46 16.22 8.55
C LYS A 16 -6.36 16.32 7.49
N LEU A 17 -6.59 15.76 6.30
CA LEU A 17 -5.63 15.83 5.19
C LEU A 17 -5.45 17.25 4.66
N ASP A 18 -6.50 18.08 4.63
CA ASP A 18 -6.40 19.49 4.23
C ASP A 18 -5.51 20.30 5.18
N LYS A 19 -5.54 19.97 6.49
CA LYS A 19 -4.65 20.58 7.48
C LYS A 19 -3.21 20.07 7.36
N LEU A 20 -3.03 18.80 7.01
CA LEU A 20 -1.72 18.19 6.82
C LEU A 20 -1.04 18.71 5.54
N CYS A 21 -1.81 18.86 4.46
CA CYS A 21 -1.34 19.19 3.11
C CYS A 21 -2.05 20.45 2.58
N PRO A 22 -1.81 21.64 3.17
CA PRO A 22 -2.43 22.87 2.70
C PRO A 22 -1.94 23.25 1.29
N LEU A 23 -2.77 23.99 0.54
CA LEU A 23 -2.38 24.50 -0.78
C LEU A 23 -1.15 25.41 -0.67
N GLY A 24 -0.10 25.09 -1.44
CA GLY A 24 1.19 25.79 -1.37
C GLY A 24 2.04 25.45 -0.14
N GLY A 25 1.68 24.39 0.60
CA GLY A 25 2.49 23.84 1.69
C GLY A 25 3.68 23.01 1.21
N ASP A 26 4.40 22.42 2.16
CA ASP A 26 5.52 21.51 1.88
C ASP A 26 5.02 20.15 1.39
N GLU A 27 5.38 19.80 0.16
CA GLU A 27 5.01 18.53 -0.48
C GLU A 27 5.76 17.31 0.11
N ASN A 28 6.75 17.52 0.98
CA ASN A 28 7.47 16.44 1.67
C ASN A 28 6.83 16.03 3.00
N VAL A 29 5.75 16.69 3.43
CA VAL A 29 5.02 16.32 4.64
C VAL A 29 4.43 14.91 4.46
N THR A 30 4.73 14.03 5.41
CA THR A 30 4.25 12.63 5.40
C THR A 30 3.06 12.45 6.34
N GLY A 31 2.18 11.51 6.01
CA GLY A 31 1.11 11.03 6.88
C GLY A 31 1.15 9.51 7.04
N ASP A 32 0.43 9.01 8.04
CA ASP A 32 0.24 7.59 8.26
C ASP A 32 -0.73 7.00 7.20
N LEU A 33 -0.44 5.78 6.73
CA LEU A 33 -1.25 5.12 5.70
C LEU A 33 -2.54 4.49 6.25
N ASP A 34 -2.61 4.26 7.56
CA ASP A 34 -3.79 3.75 8.28
C ASP A 34 -3.85 4.27 9.73
N ALA A 35 -4.88 3.85 10.48
CA ALA A 35 -5.07 4.27 11.87
C ALA A 35 -4.17 3.56 12.91
N THR A 36 -3.42 2.53 12.51
CA THR A 36 -2.52 1.74 13.37
C THR A 36 -1.11 1.65 12.76
N PRO A 37 -0.42 2.80 12.56
CA PRO A 37 0.73 2.94 11.65
C PRO A 37 1.98 2.08 11.95
N LYS A 38 1.99 1.39 13.09
CA LYS A 38 3.10 0.54 13.55
C LYS A 38 2.69 -0.91 13.77
N LEU A 39 1.43 -1.25 13.51
CA LEU A 39 0.89 -2.60 13.66
C LEU A 39 0.47 -3.12 12.30
N PHE A 40 0.85 -4.36 12.00
CA PHE A 40 0.40 -5.03 10.79
C PHE A 40 -0.87 -5.82 11.13
N ASP A 41 -2.02 -5.26 10.78
CA ASP A 41 -3.35 -5.77 11.12
C ASP A 41 -4.34 -5.50 9.95
N ASN A 42 -5.62 -5.78 10.15
CA ASN A 42 -6.64 -5.49 9.13
C ASN A 42 -7.24 -4.07 9.18
N GLN A 43 -6.65 -3.15 9.96
CA GLN A 43 -7.14 -1.78 10.11
C GLN A 43 -7.12 -1.02 8.78
N TYR A 44 -6.11 -1.28 7.92
CA TYR A 44 -6.08 -0.81 6.54
C TYR A 44 -7.43 -1.03 5.82
N PHE A 45 -7.96 -2.27 5.82
CA PHE A 45 -9.23 -2.57 5.15
C PHE A 45 -10.45 -1.95 5.84
N LYS A 46 -10.42 -1.83 7.18
CA LYS A 46 -11.47 -1.12 7.93
C LYS A 46 -11.52 0.36 7.54
N ASP A 47 -10.37 0.99 7.33
CA ASP A 47 -10.28 2.38 6.89
C ASP A 47 -10.82 2.56 5.47
N LEU A 48 -10.55 1.64 4.53
CA LEU A 48 -11.13 1.70 3.19
C LEU A 48 -12.66 1.62 3.19
N VAL A 49 -13.23 0.73 4.01
CA VAL A 49 -14.70 0.62 4.18
C VAL A 49 -15.28 1.92 4.74
N ALA A 50 -14.53 2.63 5.59
CA ALA A 50 -14.91 3.90 6.17
C ALA A 50 -14.62 5.12 5.26
N GLY A 51 -14.10 4.94 4.04
CA GLY A 51 -13.73 6.05 3.15
C GLY A 51 -12.46 6.80 3.55
N ARG A 52 -11.59 6.14 4.34
CA ARG A 52 -10.38 6.74 4.93
C ARG A 52 -9.07 6.18 4.34
N GLY A 53 -9.10 5.67 3.11
CA GLY A 53 -7.88 5.30 2.39
C GLY A 53 -7.00 6.53 2.11
N PHE A 54 -5.71 6.45 2.42
CA PHE A 54 -4.78 7.58 2.25
C PHE A 54 -4.47 7.87 0.78
N LEU A 55 -4.24 6.82 -0.03
CA LEU A 55 -4.00 6.96 -1.47
C LEU A 55 -5.28 6.71 -2.28
N ASN A 56 -5.38 7.33 -3.45
CA ASN A 56 -6.47 7.06 -4.38
C ASN A 56 -6.49 5.58 -4.85
N SER A 57 -5.30 4.97 -5.03
CA SER A 57 -5.18 3.54 -5.34
C SER A 57 -5.77 2.64 -4.27
N ASP A 58 -5.71 3.05 -3.00
CA ASP A 58 -6.25 2.30 -1.88
C ASP A 58 -7.78 2.39 -1.87
N GLN A 59 -8.32 3.61 -1.91
CA GLN A 59 -9.77 3.80 -1.84
C GLN A 59 -10.49 3.19 -3.07
N THR A 60 -9.79 3.09 -4.20
CA THR A 60 -10.27 2.41 -5.41
C THR A 60 -10.56 0.92 -5.18
N LEU A 61 -9.81 0.24 -4.29
CA LEU A 61 -10.06 -1.18 -3.98
C LEU A 61 -11.47 -1.39 -3.39
N PHE A 62 -12.00 -0.42 -2.64
CA PHE A 62 -13.35 -0.51 -2.10
C PHE A 62 -14.43 0.03 -3.05
N THR A 63 -14.14 1.11 -3.78
CA THR A 63 -15.12 1.71 -4.70
C THR A 63 -15.31 0.87 -5.97
N PHE A 64 -14.31 0.09 -6.39
CA PHE A 64 -14.38 -0.77 -7.57
C PHE A 64 -15.09 -2.11 -7.27
N PRO A 65 -16.12 -2.51 -8.04
CA PRO A 65 -16.96 -3.67 -7.72
C PRO A 65 -16.21 -4.99 -7.53
N GLN A 66 -15.19 -5.25 -8.36
CA GLN A 66 -14.47 -6.54 -8.41
C GLN A 66 -13.64 -6.79 -7.15
N THR A 67 -13.11 -5.73 -6.54
CA THR A 67 -12.24 -5.82 -5.35
C THR A 67 -12.99 -5.57 -4.05
N ARG A 68 -14.15 -4.90 -4.12
CA ARG A 68 -14.95 -4.48 -2.96
C ARG A 68 -15.27 -5.60 -1.98
N GLU A 69 -15.66 -6.77 -2.47
CA GLU A 69 -16.06 -7.88 -1.60
C GLU A 69 -14.86 -8.45 -0.82
N TYR A 70 -13.65 -8.45 -1.39
CA TYR A 70 -12.43 -8.81 -0.68
C TYR A 70 -12.08 -7.79 0.42
N VAL A 71 -12.19 -6.48 0.12
CA VAL A 71 -12.00 -5.43 1.13
C VAL A 71 -12.97 -5.62 2.30
N LYS A 72 -14.25 -5.90 2.02
CA LYS A 72 -15.25 -6.18 3.07
C LYS A 72 -14.90 -7.43 3.87
N LEU A 73 -14.48 -8.51 3.22
CA LEU A 73 -14.06 -9.74 3.89
C LEU A 73 -12.90 -9.46 4.87
N PHE A 74 -11.81 -8.89 4.35
CA PHE A 74 -10.60 -8.63 5.13
C PHE A 74 -10.83 -7.60 6.25
N SER A 75 -11.72 -6.63 6.07
CA SER A 75 -12.10 -5.69 7.15
C SER A 75 -12.81 -6.37 8.33
N LYS A 76 -13.47 -7.51 8.09
CA LYS A 76 -14.25 -8.25 9.10
C LYS A 76 -13.47 -9.42 9.70
N ASP A 77 -12.59 -10.03 8.92
CA ASP A 77 -11.83 -11.21 9.31
C ASP A 77 -10.33 -11.01 9.00
N GLU A 78 -9.55 -10.78 10.07
CA GLU A 78 -8.11 -10.59 9.98
C GLU A 78 -7.37 -11.89 9.62
N ASN A 79 -7.91 -13.07 9.98
CA ASN A 79 -7.27 -14.34 9.65
C ASN A 79 -7.34 -14.61 8.15
N GLU A 80 -8.48 -14.32 7.51
CA GLU A 80 -8.62 -14.42 6.06
C GLU A 80 -7.70 -13.42 5.34
N PHE A 81 -7.52 -12.21 5.88
CA PHE A 81 -6.51 -11.28 5.37
C PHE A 81 -5.10 -11.88 5.46
N PHE A 82 -4.65 -12.31 6.64
CA PHE A 82 -3.30 -12.84 6.80
C PHE A 82 -3.04 -14.10 5.97
N LYS A 83 -4.04 -14.97 5.84
CA LYS A 83 -3.96 -16.14 4.96
C LYS A 83 -3.71 -15.74 3.51
N ALA A 84 -4.50 -14.80 2.97
CA ALA A 84 -4.32 -14.30 1.62
C ALA A 84 -3.00 -13.52 1.45
N PHE A 85 -2.59 -12.77 2.47
CA PHE A 85 -1.34 -12.01 2.47
C PHE A 85 -0.12 -12.93 2.38
N VAL A 86 -0.07 -13.99 3.19
CA VAL A 86 1.02 -14.98 3.12
C VAL A 86 1.07 -15.64 1.75
N GLU A 87 -0.07 -16.07 1.21
CA GLU A 87 -0.13 -16.66 -0.13
C GLU A 87 0.38 -15.68 -1.21
N GLY A 88 -0.03 -14.41 -1.14
CA GLY A 88 0.42 -13.36 -2.05
C GLY A 88 1.92 -13.10 -1.96
N MET A 89 2.47 -13.03 -0.75
CA MET A 89 3.91 -12.81 -0.54
C MET A 89 4.76 -13.98 -1.02
N LEU A 90 4.30 -15.21 -0.86
CA LEU A 90 4.97 -16.40 -1.41
C LEU A 90 5.00 -16.35 -2.94
N LYS A 91 3.84 -16.13 -3.58
CA LYS A 91 3.74 -16.01 -5.04
C LYS A 91 4.60 -14.87 -5.60
N MET A 92 4.65 -13.74 -4.90
CA MET A 92 5.50 -12.61 -5.29
C MET A 92 6.99 -12.96 -5.19
N GLY A 93 7.40 -13.68 -4.15
CA GLY A 93 8.79 -14.12 -3.96
C GLY A 93 9.26 -15.16 -4.99
N GLU A 94 8.33 -15.89 -5.60
CA GLU A 94 8.62 -16.88 -6.65
C GLU A 94 8.84 -16.25 -8.04
N LEU A 95 8.57 -14.97 -8.24
CA LEU A 95 8.77 -14.29 -9.52
C LEU A 95 10.25 -14.34 -9.96
N GLN A 96 10.52 -14.99 -11.09
CA GLN A 96 11.87 -15.13 -11.65
C GLN A 96 12.04 -14.30 -12.92
N SER A 97 13.25 -13.75 -13.10
CA SER A 97 13.62 -13.08 -14.36
C SER A 97 13.97 -14.05 -15.51
N GLY A 98 14.15 -15.34 -15.19
CA GLY A 98 14.65 -16.36 -16.11
C GLY A 98 16.14 -16.24 -16.46
N LYS A 99 16.88 -15.34 -15.81
CA LYS A 99 18.33 -15.12 -16.04
C LYS A 99 19.13 -15.59 -14.83
N GLY A 100 20.29 -16.20 -15.08
CA GLY A 100 21.28 -16.48 -14.04
C GLY A 100 21.87 -15.18 -13.46
N GLY A 101 22.26 -15.22 -12.19
CA GLY A 101 22.87 -14.09 -11.47
C GLY A 101 24.05 -14.53 -10.61
N GLU A 102 24.47 -13.67 -9.69
CA GLU A 102 25.53 -13.93 -8.72
C GLU A 102 25.04 -13.78 -7.28
N ILE A 103 25.75 -14.37 -6.33
CA ILE A 103 25.58 -14.07 -4.91
C ILE A 103 26.43 -12.84 -4.59
N ARG A 104 25.80 -11.68 -4.39
CA ARG A 104 26.52 -10.45 -4.07
C ARG A 104 27.06 -10.46 -2.65
N THR A 105 28.32 -10.05 -2.51
CA THR A 105 28.95 -9.81 -1.19
C THR A 105 28.60 -8.44 -0.62
N ASN A 106 28.26 -7.49 -1.49
CA ASN A 106 27.77 -6.16 -1.13
C ASN A 106 26.58 -5.81 -2.02
N CYS A 107 25.39 -5.63 -1.45
CA CYS A 107 24.16 -5.38 -2.22
C CYS A 107 24.22 -4.12 -3.10
N ARG A 108 25.11 -3.16 -2.80
CA ARG A 108 25.23 -1.85 -3.48
C ARG A 108 26.06 -1.88 -4.75
N VAL A 109 26.87 -2.91 -4.98
CA VAL A 109 27.79 -3.00 -6.12
C VAL A 109 27.83 -4.43 -6.65
N VAL A 110 28.09 -4.61 -7.94
CA VAL A 110 28.34 -5.93 -8.53
C VAL A 110 29.68 -6.48 -8.02
N ASN A 111 29.82 -7.81 -7.92
CA ASN A 111 31.12 -8.36 -7.57
C ASN A 111 32.12 -8.04 -8.70
N SER A 112 33.38 -7.80 -8.33
CA SER A 112 34.45 -7.72 -9.31
C SER A 112 34.63 -9.12 -9.92
N GLN A 113 34.49 -9.25 -11.25
CA GLN A 113 35.03 -10.41 -11.93
C GLN A 113 36.53 -10.41 -11.66
N ALA A 114 37.05 -11.45 -11.02
CA ALA A 114 38.47 -11.72 -11.12
C ALA A 114 38.73 -11.83 -12.63
N LEU A 115 39.57 -10.95 -13.18
CA LEU A 115 40.12 -11.16 -14.50
C LEU A 115 40.80 -12.52 -14.42
N ASP A 116 40.21 -13.53 -15.03
CA ASP A 116 40.89 -14.79 -15.29
C ASP A 116 42.12 -14.42 -16.14
N VAL A 117 43.28 -14.34 -15.48
CA VAL A 117 44.62 -14.28 -16.08
C VAL A 117 45.18 -15.69 -16.08
#